data_AF-A0A9D9HQA4-F1
#
_entry.id   AF-A0A9D9HQA4-F1
#
_cell.length_a   1.000
_cell.length_b   1.000
_cell.length_c   1.000
_cell.angle_alpha   90.00
_cell.angle_beta   90.00
_cell.angle_gamma   90.00
#
_symmetry.space_group_name_H-M   'P 1'
#
loop_
_entity.id
_entity.type
_entity.pdbx_description
1 polymer ?
#
loop_
_entity_poly.entity_id
_entity_poly.type
_entity_poly.pdbx_seq_one_letter_code
_entity_poly.pdbx_strand_id
1 'polypeptide(L)'
;MDDFTEYFGTSVYGIIRDTGEIYKEIDIKQKEWKKSSPAQCPRGCGKCCHNFEPDLFESEALYMAAWILKNQPEKAEALINGTFTPYRQESNLPENGCILYDPDTEYHCTVYEGRGFICRLFGYSGDRNKNGKIRWVPCKFIPEKMLSGKFRHRQYTQEEIQEELGILPPVMQDLMGQVPSLTPDNTTTEPLRTALPKALKKLKLLLSFTVPPEPNSPAPTTPSAA
;
A
#
# COMPACT_ATOMS: atom_id res chain seq x y z
N MET A 1 -17.27 7.37 -1.21
CA MET A 1 -17.00 8.64 -0.50
C MET A 1 -17.36 8.33 0.95
N ASP A 2 -16.52 8.70 1.90
CA ASP A 2 -16.67 8.44 3.36
C ASP A 2 -15.93 7.21 3.92
N ASP A 3 -14.70 6.96 3.44
CA ASP A 3 -13.76 6.17 4.23
C ASP A 3 -13.01 7.11 5.19
N PHE A 4 -13.00 6.79 6.48
CA PHE A 4 -12.20 7.41 7.54
C PHE A 4 -12.72 8.77 8.07
N THR A 5 -14.04 8.95 8.16
CA THR A 5 -14.67 10.17 8.71
C THR A 5 -14.40 10.39 10.20
N GLU A 6 -13.97 9.36 10.93
CA GLU A 6 -13.55 9.45 12.34
C GLU A 6 -12.33 10.38 12.57
N TYR A 7 -11.60 10.71 11.51
CA TYR A 7 -10.50 11.70 11.54
C TYR A 7 -10.92 13.10 11.09
N PHE A 8 -12.19 13.31 10.71
CA PHE A 8 -12.66 14.61 10.24
C PHE A 8 -12.33 15.73 11.24
N GLY A 9 -11.82 16.85 10.73
CA GLY A 9 -11.37 17.99 11.55
C GLY A 9 -9.94 17.88 12.07
N THR A 10 -9.24 16.76 11.87
CA THR A 10 -7.81 16.63 12.17
C THR A 10 -6.93 17.01 10.97
N SER A 11 -5.66 17.32 11.24
CA SER A 11 -4.68 17.63 10.17
C SER A 11 -4.37 16.45 9.25
N VAL A 12 -4.67 15.21 9.66
CA VAL A 12 -4.38 14.00 8.85
C VAL A 12 -5.52 13.61 7.92
N TYR A 13 -6.74 14.14 8.11
CA TYR A 13 -7.91 13.73 7.33
C TYR A 13 -7.74 13.99 5.83
N GLY A 14 -7.28 15.19 5.46
CA GLY A 14 -7.01 15.53 4.06
C GLY A 14 -5.98 14.58 3.45
N ILE A 15 -4.89 14.30 4.16
CA ILE A 15 -3.82 13.39 3.71
C ILE A 15 -4.38 11.98 3.44
N ILE A 16 -5.14 11.42 4.37
CA ILE A 16 -5.72 10.08 4.25
C ILE A 16 -6.72 10.05 3.09
N ARG A 17 -7.62 11.04 3.01
CA ARG A 17 -8.60 11.14 1.92
C ARG A 17 -7.93 11.20 0.56
N ASP A 18 -6.98 12.11 0.39
CA ASP A 18 -6.32 12.38 -0.89
C ASP A 18 -5.44 11.19 -1.31
N THR A 19 -4.77 10.52 -0.37
CA THR A 19 -4.08 9.25 -0.63
C THR A 19 -5.05 8.20 -1.18
N GLY A 20 -6.24 8.09 -0.57
CA GLY A 20 -7.30 7.19 -1.02
C GLY A 20 -7.85 7.53 -2.40
N GLU A 21 -7.88 8.81 -2.79
CA GLU A 21 -8.27 9.23 -4.13
C GLU A 21 -7.24 8.80 -5.18
N ILE A 22 -5.95 8.96 -4.90
CA ILE A 22 -4.89 8.46 -5.80
C ILE A 22 -4.94 6.93 -5.87
N TYR A 23 -5.19 6.22 -4.77
CA TYR A 23 -5.38 4.76 -4.81
C TYR A 23 -6.54 4.33 -5.71
N LYS A 24 -7.67 5.05 -5.66
CA LYS A 24 -8.79 4.81 -6.58
C LYS A 24 -8.42 5.07 -8.04
N GLU A 25 -7.67 6.14 -8.30
CA GLU A 25 -7.17 6.43 -9.66
C GLU A 25 -6.28 5.29 -10.17
N ILE A 26 -5.38 4.78 -9.33
CA ILE A 26 -4.53 3.63 -9.65
C ILE A 26 -5.38 2.41 -9.98
N ASP A 27 -6.37 2.09 -9.15
CA ASP A 27 -7.22 0.92 -9.36
C ASP A 27 -8.05 1.03 -10.65
N ILE A 28 -8.54 2.24 -11.00
CA ILE A 28 -9.22 2.50 -12.29
C ILE A 28 -8.27 2.24 -13.46
N LYS A 29 -7.09 2.88 -13.47
CA LYS A 29 -6.11 2.74 -14.56
C LYS A 29 -5.61 1.30 -14.68
N GLN A 30 -5.41 0.62 -13.56
CA GLN A 30 -5.02 -0.79 -13.56
C GLN A 30 -6.13 -1.70 -14.03
N LYS A 31 -7.39 -1.42 -13.69
CA LYS A 31 -8.52 -2.21 -14.17
C LYS A 31 -8.63 -2.15 -15.69
N GLU A 32 -8.36 -1.00 -16.28
CA GLU A 32 -8.30 -0.85 -17.74
C GLU A 32 -7.10 -1.61 -18.33
N TRP A 33 -5.90 -1.40 -17.78
CA TRP A 33 -4.71 -2.11 -18.23
C TRP A 33 -4.84 -3.64 -18.12
N LYS A 34 -5.40 -4.15 -17.01
CA LYS A 34 -5.60 -5.59 -16.76
C LYS A 34 -6.56 -6.25 -17.76
N LYS A 35 -7.44 -5.52 -18.44
CA LYS A 35 -8.32 -6.11 -19.47
C LYS A 35 -7.53 -6.52 -20.71
N SER A 36 -6.46 -5.80 -21.03
CA SER A 36 -5.64 -6.02 -22.24
C SER A 36 -4.28 -6.66 -21.93
N SER A 37 -3.77 -6.49 -20.71
CA SER A 37 -2.43 -6.95 -20.33
C SER A 37 -2.31 -8.48 -20.47
N PRO A 38 -1.32 -8.98 -21.23
CA PRO A 38 -1.06 -10.41 -21.35
C PRO A 38 -0.43 -11.00 -20.08
N ALA A 39 0.07 -10.15 -19.18
CA ALA A 39 0.76 -10.56 -17.96
C ALA A 39 -0.13 -10.29 -16.74
N GLN A 40 -0.85 -11.34 -16.31
CA GLN A 40 -1.66 -11.31 -15.09
C GLN A 40 -0.89 -11.94 -13.93
N CYS A 41 -0.95 -11.30 -12.76
CA CYS A 41 -0.47 -11.91 -11.54
C CYS A 41 -1.34 -13.14 -11.23
N PRO A 42 -0.75 -14.34 -11.01
CA PRO A 42 -1.53 -15.50 -10.60
C PRO A 42 -2.30 -15.23 -9.30
N ARG A 43 -3.51 -15.78 -9.19
CA ARG A 43 -4.28 -15.75 -7.94
C ARG A 43 -3.45 -16.38 -6.82
N GLY A 44 -3.38 -15.73 -5.66
CA GLY A 44 -2.51 -16.17 -4.56
C GLY A 44 -1.01 -16.06 -4.86
N CYS A 45 -0.57 -15.15 -5.72
CA CYS A 45 0.85 -14.85 -5.85
C CYS A 45 1.29 -13.86 -4.75
N GLY A 46 2.40 -14.16 -4.06
CA GLY A 46 2.99 -13.28 -3.04
C GLY A 46 4.51 -13.14 -3.13
N LYS A 47 5.09 -13.55 -4.28
CA LYS A 47 6.56 -13.65 -4.44
C LYS A 47 7.29 -12.31 -4.33
N CYS A 48 6.60 -11.19 -4.59
CA CYS A 48 7.17 -9.87 -4.34
C CYS A 48 7.45 -9.66 -2.85
N CYS A 49 6.55 -10.07 -1.95
CA CYS A 49 6.69 -9.86 -0.51
C CYS A 49 7.77 -10.74 0.16
N HIS A 50 8.30 -11.75 -0.53
CA HIS A 50 9.30 -12.66 0.05
C HIS A 50 10.64 -11.97 0.32
N ASN A 51 11.08 -11.11 -0.59
CA ASN A 51 12.41 -10.47 -0.58
C ASN A 51 12.33 -8.94 -0.67
N PHE A 52 11.15 -8.37 -0.44
CA PHE A 52 10.91 -6.95 -0.52
C PHE A 52 9.94 -6.52 0.57
N GLU A 53 10.32 -5.46 1.26
CA GLU A 53 9.46 -4.64 2.10
C GLU A 53 9.49 -3.22 1.53
N PRO A 54 8.33 -2.57 1.33
CA PRO A 54 8.31 -1.22 0.80
C PRO A 54 8.77 -0.20 1.84
N ASP A 55 9.47 0.83 1.38
CA ASP A 55 9.52 2.11 2.09
C ASP A 55 8.21 2.87 1.81
N LEU A 56 7.70 3.55 2.83
CA LEU A 56 6.44 4.28 2.79
C LEU A 56 6.68 5.77 3.00
N PHE A 57 5.98 6.60 2.23
CA PHE A 57 5.76 7.99 2.60
C PHE A 57 4.85 8.09 3.84
N GLU A 58 4.89 9.22 4.55
CA GLU A 58 4.00 9.45 5.69
C GLU A 58 2.51 9.30 5.29
N SER A 59 2.12 9.81 4.13
CA SER A 59 0.76 9.69 3.59
C SER A 59 0.31 8.23 3.42
N GLU A 60 1.18 7.36 2.90
CA GLU A 60 0.92 5.92 2.77
C GLU A 60 0.80 5.24 4.14
N ALA A 61 1.70 5.57 5.07
CA ALA A 61 1.69 5.01 6.40
C ALA A 61 0.41 5.41 7.16
N LEU A 62 -0.03 6.67 7.03
CA LEU A 62 -1.29 7.16 7.61
C LEU A 62 -2.51 6.45 7.00
N TYR A 63 -2.57 6.33 5.68
CA TYR A 63 -3.67 5.61 5.03
C TYR A 63 -3.73 4.14 5.46
N MET A 64 -2.58 3.45 5.43
CA MET A 64 -2.48 2.04 5.84
C MET A 64 -2.87 1.87 7.31
N ALA A 65 -2.40 2.75 8.19
CA ALA A 65 -2.75 2.73 9.61
C ALA A 65 -4.25 2.96 9.84
N ALA A 66 -4.87 3.92 9.14
CA ALA A 66 -6.30 4.17 9.22
C ALA A 66 -7.10 2.94 8.76
N TRP A 67 -6.66 2.31 7.68
CA TRP A 67 -7.26 1.07 7.18
C TRP A 67 -7.13 -0.08 8.19
N ILE A 68 -5.97 -0.28 8.81
CA ILE A 68 -5.78 -1.34 9.82
C ILE A 68 -6.60 -1.06 11.07
N LEU A 69 -6.64 0.18 11.58
CA LEU A 69 -7.45 0.53 12.75
C LEU A 69 -8.94 0.24 12.52
N LYS A 70 -9.46 0.57 11.33
CA LYS A 70 -10.86 0.34 10.96
C LYS A 70 -11.18 -1.14 10.74
N ASN A 71 -10.29 -1.91 10.12
CA ASN A 71 -10.60 -3.26 9.63
C ASN A 71 -9.98 -4.40 10.46
N GLN A 72 -8.92 -4.12 11.23
CA GLN A 72 -8.10 -5.11 11.95
C GLN A 72 -7.58 -4.54 13.29
N PRO A 73 -8.48 -4.14 14.21
CA PRO A 73 -8.10 -3.43 15.45
C PRO A 73 -7.14 -4.24 16.34
N GLU A 74 -7.32 -5.56 16.46
CA GLU A 74 -6.40 -6.42 17.23
C GLU A 74 -4.97 -6.40 16.66
N LYS A 75 -4.84 -6.38 15.32
CA LYS A 75 -3.53 -6.25 14.67
C LYS A 75 -2.93 -4.88 14.88
N ALA A 76 -3.74 -3.82 14.84
CA ALA A 76 -3.28 -2.47 15.17
C ALA A 76 -2.67 -2.44 16.57
N GLU A 77 -3.36 -3.01 17.57
CA GLU A 77 -2.83 -3.11 18.94
C GLU A 77 -1.52 -3.89 19.02
N ALA A 78 -1.44 -5.04 18.36
CA ALA A 78 -0.22 -5.84 18.33
C ALA A 78 0.97 -5.09 17.70
N LEU A 79 0.73 -4.36 16.60
CA LEU A 79 1.75 -3.54 15.94
C LEU A 79 2.18 -2.34 16.80
N ILE A 80 1.23 -1.70 17.48
CA ILE A 80 1.50 -0.55 18.38
C ILE A 80 2.36 -1.00 19.57
N ASN A 81 2.02 -2.14 20.17
CA ASN A 81 2.67 -2.67 21.36
C ASN A 81 3.94 -3.48 21.04
N GLY A 82 4.25 -3.71 19.76
CA GLY A 82 5.41 -4.50 19.33
C GLY A 82 5.28 -6.00 19.62
N THR A 83 4.05 -6.50 19.79
CA THR A 83 3.74 -7.92 20.01
C THR A 83 3.29 -8.63 18.75
N PHE A 84 3.14 -7.92 17.63
CA PHE A 84 2.84 -8.51 16.33
C PHE A 84 3.98 -9.44 15.90
N THR A 85 3.64 -10.71 15.65
CA THR A 85 4.58 -11.74 15.16
C THR A 85 4.33 -11.95 13.67
N PRO A 86 5.23 -11.51 12.77
CA PRO A 86 5.08 -11.75 11.34
C PRO A 86 5.18 -13.24 11.03
N TYR A 87 4.38 -13.74 10.08
CA TYR A 87 4.45 -15.14 9.61
C TYR A 87 5.90 -15.56 9.30
N ARG A 88 6.70 -14.63 8.75
CA ARG A 88 8.06 -14.93 8.33
C ARG A 88 8.99 -15.38 9.47
N GLN A 89 8.77 -14.89 10.70
CA GLN A 89 9.58 -15.21 11.88
C GLN A 89 9.50 -16.70 12.24
N GLU A 90 8.41 -17.37 11.86
CA GLU A 90 8.19 -18.80 12.10
C GLU A 90 8.36 -19.62 10.82
N SER A 91 8.98 -19.05 9.79
CA SER A 91 9.10 -19.68 8.46
C SER A 91 10.53 -19.63 7.92
N ASN A 92 10.79 -20.30 6.80
CA ASN A 92 12.08 -20.25 6.08
C ASN A 92 12.18 -19.05 5.10
N LEU A 93 11.44 -17.97 5.33
CA LEU A 93 11.47 -16.79 4.46
C LEU A 93 12.56 -15.80 4.88
N PRO A 94 13.15 -15.04 3.94
CA PRO A 94 14.18 -14.05 4.24
C PRO A 94 13.71 -12.92 5.19
N GLU A 95 14.54 -12.51 6.14
CA GLU A 95 14.18 -11.46 7.13
C GLU A 95 13.87 -10.07 6.52
N ASN A 96 14.38 -9.81 5.31
CA ASN A 96 14.22 -8.52 4.60
C ASN A 96 12.90 -8.41 3.82
N GLY A 97 12.04 -9.43 3.82
CA GLY A 97 10.73 -9.34 3.20
C GLY A 97 9.70 -8.62 4.06
N CYS A 98 8.55 -8.31 3.46
CA CYS A 98 7.46 -7.58 4.12
C CYS A 98 6.90 -8.32 5.34
N ILE A 99 6.78 -7.63 6.48
CA ILE A 99 6.20 -8.16 7.71
C ILE A 99 4.69 -8.46 7.62
N LEU A 100 3.99 -7.96 6.60
CA LEU A 100 2.54 -8.14 6.41
C LEU A 100 2.19 -9.31 5.47
N TYR A 101 3.19 -10.10 5.07
CA TYR A 101 3.01 -11.32 4.27
C TYR A 101 2.40 -12.44 5.11
N ASP A 102 1.43 -13.15 4.54
CA ASP A 102 0.82 -14.34 5.14
C ASP A 102 0.27 -15.25 4.03
N PRO A 103 0.82 -16.47 3.85
CA PRO A 103 0.40 -17.37 2.78
C PRO A 103 -1.04 -17.87 2.92
N ASP A 104 -1.66 -17.73 4.09
CA ASP A 104 -3.03 -18.22 4.32
C ASP A 104 -4.10 -17.20 3.87
N THR A 105 -3.68 -15.99 3.47
CA THR A 105 -4.58 -14.95 2.94
C THR A 105 -4.69 -15.02 1.40
N GLU A 106 -5.86 -14.71 0.83
CA GLU A 106 -6.12 -14.79 -0.62
C GLU A 106 -5.07 -14.08 -1.50
N TYR A 107 -4.55 -12.95 -1.02
CA TYR A 107 -3.59 -12.11 -1.74
C TYR A 107 -2.15 -12.19 -1.19
N HIS A 108 -1.93 -13.05 -0.19
CA HIS A 108 -0.70 -13.13 0.59
C HIS A 108 -0.22 -11.83 1.24
N CYS A 109 -1.11 -10.84 1.35
CA CYS A 109 -0.90 -9.60 2.05
C CYS A 109 -2.07 -9.42 3.00
N THR A 110 -1.77 -9.40 4.29
CA THR A 110 -2.80 -9.32 5.32
C THR A 110 -3.51 -7.96 5.37
N VAL A 111 -3.01 -6.96 4.63
CA VAL A 111 -3.59 -5.61 4.53
C VAL A 111 -3.83 -5.21 3.07
N TYR A 112 -4.21 -6.16 2.21
CA TYR A 112 -4.24 -5.95 0.76
C TYR A 112 -4.94 -4.63 0.37
N GLU A 113 -6.14 -4.36 0.86
CA GLU A 113 -6.86 -3.11 0.54
C GLU A 113 -6.24 -1.84 1.14
N GLY A 114 -5.40 -1.97 2.18
CA GLY A 114 -4.62 -0.90 2.79
C GLY A 114 -3.18 -0.76 2.28
N ARG A 115 -2.77 -1.55 1.28
CA ARG A 115 -1.36 -1.61 0.80
C ARG A 115 -0.88 -0.29 0.17
N GLY A 116 0.44 -0.05 0.25
CA GLY A 116 1.12 1.14 -0.29
C GLY A 116 1.16 1.23 -1.83
N PHE A 117 1.56 2.39 -2.36
CA PHE A 117 1.65 2.73 -3.78
C PHE A 117 2.46 1.71 -4.57
N ILE A 118 3.69 1.43 -4.13
CA ILE A 118 4.57 0.50 -4.85
C ILE A 118 3.97 -0.91 -4.92
N CYS A 119 3.30 -1.36 -3.84
CA CYS A 119 2.61 -2.64 -3.78
C CYS A 119 1.37 -2.69 -4.69
N ARG A 120 0.74 -1.55 -4.98
CA ARG A 120 -0.31 -1.45 -5.99
C ARG A 120 0.29 -1.50 -7.40
N LEU A 121 1.32 -0.71 -7.67
CA LEU A 121 1.82 -0.42 -9.02
C LEU A 121 2.71 -1.52 -9.62
N PHE A 122 3.61 -2.13 -8.83
CA PHE A 122 4.71 -3.00 -9.29
C PHE A 122 4.36 -4.03 -10.39
N GLY A 123 3.19 -4.67 -10.34
CA GLY A 123 2.81 -5.70 -11.31
C GLY A 123 2.07 -5.20 -12.56
N TYR A 124 1.58 -3.96 -12.55
CA TYR A 124 0.57 -3.48 -13.48
C TYR A 124 0.82 -2.05 -13.99
N SER A 125 2.02 -1.52 -13.79
CA SER A 125 2.43 -0.21 -14.29
C SER A 125 3.71 -0.30 -15.12
N GLY A 126 3.89 0.65 -16.03
CA GLY A 126 5.18 0.94 -16.67
C GLY A 126 5.92 2.09 -15.97
N ASP A 127 7.09 2.42 -16.46
CA ASP A 127 7.87 3.60 -16.10
C ASP A 127 8.36 4.31 -17.36
N ARG A 128 9.00 5.48 -17.21
CA ARG A 128 9.59 6.23 -18.33
C ARG A 128 11.08 5.94 -18.42
N ASN A 129 11.55 5.75 -19.64
CA ASN A 129 12.98 5.69 -19.91
C ASN A 129 13.59 7.11 -19.93
N LYS A 130 14.91 7.19 -20.14
CA LYS A 130 15.66 8.47 -20.21
C LYS A 130 15.20 9.44 -21.31
N ASN A 131 14.43 8.96 -22.30
CA ASN A 131 13.87 9.77 -23.38
C ASN A 131 12.41 10.16 -23.11
N GLY A 132 11.89 9.91 -21.90
CA GLY A 132 10.50 10.22 -21.51
C GLY A 132 9.45 9.26 -22.06
N LYS A 133 9.85 8.26 -22.86
CA LYS A 133 8.96 7.26 -23.46
C LYS A 133 8.61 6.19 -22.43
N ILE A 134 7.35 5.75 -22.45
CA ILE A 134 6.87 4.68 -21.57
C ILE A 134 7.57 3.38 -21.96
N ARG A 135 7.97 2.60 -20.95
CA ARG A 135 8.37 1.21 -21.09
C ARG A 135 7.61 0.37 -20.08
N TRP A 136 7.44 -0.90 -20.39
CA TRP A 136 6.78 -1.84 -19.50
C TRP A 136 7.58 -3.12 -19.36
N VAL A 137 7.72 -3.60 -18.13
CA VAL A 137 8.44 -4.82 -17.77
C VAL A 137 7.47 -5.70 -17.00
N PRO A 138 7.00 -6.83 -17.57
CA PRO A 138 6.18 -7.79 -16.84
C PRO A 138 6.90 -8.32 -15.62
N CYS A 139 6.14 -8.70 -14.59
CA CYS A 139 6.71 -9.32 -13.40
C CYS A 139 7.62 -10.51 -13.77
N LYS A 140 8.85 -10.52 -13.24
CA LYS A 140 9.86 -11.56 -13.52
C LYS A 140 9.40 -12.99 -13.18
N PHE A 141 8.44 -13.11 -12.26
CA PHE A 141 7.89 -14.39 -11.83
C PHE A 141 6.79 -14.93 -12.74
N ILE A 142 6.28 -14.11 -13.66
CA ILE A 142 5.34 -14.59 -14.69
C ILE A 142 6.14 -15.46 -15.67
N PRO A 143 5.77 -16.74 -15.85
CA PRO A 143 6.45 -17.61 -16.81
C PRO A 143 6.32 -17.06 -18.23
N GLU A 144 7.34 -17.24 -19.07
CA GLU A 144 7.30 -16.75 -20.46
C GLU A 144 6.15 -17.37 -21.27
N LYS A 145 5.84 -18.64 -21.00
CA LYS A 145 4.68 -19.33 -21.59
C LYS A 145 3.32 -18.70 -21.26
N MET A 146 3.25 -17.88 -20.19
CA MET A 146 2.03 -17.15 -19.83
C MET A 146 1.95 -15.80 -20.53
N LEU A 147 3.06 -15.30 -21.11
CA LEU A 147 3.03 -14.16 -22.00
C LEU A 147 2.45 -14.64 -23.34
N SER A 148 1.23 -14.20 -23.66
CA SER A 148 0.55 -14.58 -24.88
C SER A 148 0.85 -13.62 -26.04
N GLY A 149 0.66 -14.08 -27.28
CA GLY A 149 0.74 -13.24 -28.47
C GLY A 149 2.17 -12.90 -28.89
N LYS A 150 2.43 -11.63 -29.22
CA LYS A 150 3.76 -11.15 -29.63
C LYS A 150 4.65 -10.71 -28.45
N PHE A 151 4.20 -10.92 -27.22
CA PHE A 151 4.98 -10.65 -26.02
C PHE A 151 6.03 -11.74 -25.75
N ARG A 152 7.17 -11.65 -26.46
CA ARG A 152 8.23 -12.68 -26.46
C ARG A 152 9.48 -12.34 -25.62
N HIS A 153 9.54 -11.16 -25.01
CA HIS A 153 10.67 -10.72 -24.18
C HIS A 153 10.21 -10.10 -22.85
N ARG A 154 11.13 -9.52 -22.08
CA ARG A 154 10.87 -9.04 -20.71
C ARG A 154 10.71 -7.52 -20.58
N GLN A 155 10.88 -6.77 -21.66
CA GLN A 155 10.74 -5.32 -21.65
C GLN A 155 10.15 -4.84 -22.97
N TYR A 156 9.09 -4.05 -22.92
CA TYR A 156 8.38 -3.54 -24.09
C TYR A 156 8.44 -2.02 -24.13
N THR A 157 8.64 -1.49 -25.33
CA THR A 157 8.61 -0.06 -25.64
C THR A 157 7.18 0.45 -25.77
N GLN A 158 7.00 1.77 -25.70
CA GLN A 158 5.71 2.40 -25.88
C GLN A 158 5.07 2.03 -27.22
N GLU A 159 5.87 2.01 -28.29
CA GLU A 159 5.45 1.69 -29.64
C GLU A 159 4.96 0.25 -29.75
N GLU A 160 5.71 -0.72 -29.21
CA GLU A 160 5.30 -2.14 -29.17
C GLU A 160 3.99 -2.33 -28.38
N ILE A 161 3.87 -1.69 -27.22
CA ILE A 161 2.66 -1.80 -26.39
C ILE A 161 1.45 -1.20 -27.13
N GLN A 162 1.63 -0.05 -27.78
CA GLN A 162 0.56 0.64 -28.50
C GLN A 162 0.10 -0.15 -29.73
N GLU A 163 1.04 -0.73 -30.48
CA GLU A 163 0.73 -1.57 -31.65
C GLU A 163 -0.04 -2.83 -31.25
N GLU A 164 0.36 -3.47 -30.14
CA GLU A 164 -0.18 -4.76 -29.73
C GLU A 164 -1.47 -4.68 -28.92
N LEU A 165 -1.59 -3.70 -28.02
CA LEU A 165 -2.70 -3.63 -27.06
C LEU A 165 -3.61 -2.43 -27.28
N GLY A 166 -3.17 -1.42 -28.05
CA GLY A 166 -3.91 -0.17 -28.27
C GLY A 166 -4.06 0.71 -27.01
N ILE A 167 -3.49 0.30 -25.88
CA ILE A 167 -3.55 0.99 -24.58
C ILE A 167 -2.18 0.95 -23.92
N LEU A 168 -1.83 1.99 -23.15
CA LEU A 168 -0.59 2.07 -22.40
C LEU A 168 -0.84 1.76 -20.90
N PRO A 169 0.12 1.16 -20.19
CA PRO A 169 -0.01 0.93 -18.76
C PRO A 169 0.00 2.25 -17.99
N PRO A 170 -0.57 2.28 -16.77
CA PRO A 170 -0.32 3.39 -15.85
C PRO A 170 1.18 3.59 -15.63
N VAL A 171 1.62 4.84 -15.53
CA VAL A 171 3.03 5.17 -15.33
C VAL A 171 3.28 5.38 -13.85
N MET A 172 4.15 4.54 -13.28
CA MET A 172 4.48 4.57 -11.85
C MET A 172 4.99 5.94 -11.41
N GLN A 173 5.88 6.56 -12.19
CA GLN A 173 6.46 7.87 -11.87
C GLN A 173 5.42 8.99 -11.85
N ASP A 174 4.44 8.96 -12.75
CA ASP A 174 3.39 9.99 -12.81
C ASP A 174 2.44 9.89 -11.61
N LEU A 175 2.16 8.66 -11.15
CA LEU A 175 1.26 8.39 -10.02
C LEU A 175 1.98 8.61 -8.68
N MET A 176 3.19 8.08 -8.52
CA MET A 176 3.99 8.27 -7.30
C MET A 176 4.55 9.70 -7.18
N GLY A 177 4.71 10.42 -8.29
CA GLY A 177 5.17 11.81 -8.27
C GLY A 177 4.21 12.78 -7.58
N GLN A 178 2.94 12.40 -7.38
CA GLN A 178 1.96 13.20 -6.64
C GLN A 178 2.15 13.09 -5.13
N VAL A 179 2.69 11.97 -4.64
CA VAL A 179 2.72 11.59 -3.22
C VAL A 179 3.47 12.61 -2.34
N PRO A 180 4.64 13.16 -2.74
CA PRO A 180 5.33 14.17 -1.95
C PRO A 180 4.51 15.44 -1.69
N SER A 181 3.52 15.75 -2.53
CA SER A 181 2.66 16.91 -2.34
C SER A 181 1.63 16.74 -1.23
N LEU A 182 1.35 15.49 -0.81
CA LEU A 182 0.41 15.18 0.27
C LEU A 182 0.99 15.51 1.65
N THR A 183 2.31 15.40 1.81
CA THR A 183 3.04 15.69 3.04
C THR A 183 4.29 16.53 2.71
N PRO A 184 4.12 17.81 2.33
CA PRO A 184 5.22 18.63 1.83
C PRO A 184 6.32 18.88 2.86
N ASP A 185 5.97 18.84 4.16
CA ASP A 185 6.93 18.99 5.26
C ASP A 185 7.85 17.78 5.43
N ASN A 186 7.46 16.61 4.90
CA ASN A 186 8.26 15.39 4.94
C ASN A 186 8.07 14.56 3.67
N THR A 187 9.03 14.67 2.76
CA THR A 187 9.09 13.93 1.49
C THR A 187 10.03 12.72 1.55
N THR A 188 10.51 12.37 2.75
CA THR A 188 11.32 11.17 2.94
C THR A 188 10.44 9.93 3.06
N THR A 189 11.05 8.76 2.83
CA THR A 189 10.37 7.48 3.03
C THR A 189 11.06 6.72 4.16
N GLU A 190 10.28 5.88 4.85
CA GLU A 190 10.78 5.00 5.90
C GLU A 190 10.34 3.55 5.65
N PRO A 191 11.13 2.53 6.05
CA PRO A 191 10.73 1.14 5.93
C PRO A 191 9.36 0.90 6.58
N LEU A 192 8.50 0.12 5.92
CA LEU A 192 7.14 -0.17 6.41
C LEU A 192 7.14 -0.63 7.88
N ARG A 193 8.09 -1.49 8.28
CA ARG A 193 8.21 -1.98 9.66
C ARG A 193 8.41 -0.88 10.70
N THR A 194 8.94 0.28 10.28
CA THR A 194 9.18 1.45 11.12
C THR A 194 8.06 2.47 10.98
N ALA A 195 7.63 2.77 9.76
CA ALA A 195 6.62 3.79 9.46
C ALA A 195 5.24 3.43 9.99
N LEU A 196 4.84 2.16 9.85
CA LEU A 196 3.48 1.71 10.16
C LEU A 196 3.14 1.80 11.66
N PRO A 197 3.97 1.30 12.61
CA PRO A 197 3.69 1.47 14.04
C PRO A 197 3.64 2.93 14.48
N LYS A 198 4.46 3.81 13.89
CA LYS A 198 4.44 5.26 14.16
C LYS A 198 3.09 5.88 13.74
N ALA A 199 2.63 5.57 12.53
CA ALA A 199 1.35 6.06 12.02
C ALA A 199 0.17 5.54 12.84
N LEU A 200 0.17 4.26 13.22
CA LEU A 200 -0.86 3.67 14.09
C LEU A 200 -0.94 4.38 15.44
N LYS A 201 0.19 4.64 16.09
CA LYS A 201 0.25 5.40 17.36
C LYS A 201 -0.32 6.81 17.21
N LYS A 202 0.07 7.51 16.14
CA LYS A 202 -0.41 8.87 15.83
C LYS A 202 -1.94 8.88 15.66
N LEU A 203 -2.49 7.98 14.85
CA LEU A 203 -3.91 7.91 14.60
C LEU A 203 -4.71 7.48 15.83
N LYS A 204 -4.25 6.48 16.58
CA LYS A 204 -4.90 6.06 17.83
C LYS A 204 -4.95 7.19 18.86
N LEU A 205 -3.87 7.97 18.97
CA LEU A 205 -3.85 9.16 19.83
C LEU A 205 -4.87 10.20 19.38
N LEU A 206 -4.97 10.50 18.09
CA LEU A 206 -5.97 11.43 17.56
C LEU A 206 -7.40 10.96 17.86
N LEU A 207 -7.69 9.67 17.67
CA LEU A 207 -9.00 9.10 17.98
C LEU A 207 -9.37 9.22 19.46
N SER A 208 -8.39 9.16 20.36
CA SER A 208 -8.64 9.36 21.81
C SER A 208 -9.13 10.76 22.17
N PHE A 209 -8.94 11.75 21.29
CA PHE A 209 -9.44 13.12 21.46
C PHE A 209 -10.72 13.42 20.66
N THR A 210 -10.98 12.68 19.58
CA THR A 210 -12.13 12.94 18.69
C THR A 210 -13.33 12.04 18.95
N VAL A 211 -13.11 10.84 19.51
CA VAL A 211 -14.18 9.89 19.85
C VAL A 211 -14.53 10.06 21.34
N PRO A 212 -15.81 10.29 21.70
CA PRO A 212 -16.22 10.31 23.10
C PRO A 212 -15.82 9.00 23.81
N PRO A 213 -15.37 9.06 25.07
CA PRO A 213 -15.06 7.85 25.81
C PRO A 213 -16.26 6.90 25.83
N GLU A 214 -16.02 5.58 25.80
CA GLU A 214 -17.10 4.60 25.89
C GLU A 214 -17.97 4.89 27.12
N PRO A 215 -19.29 4.63 27.06
CA PRO A 215 -20.23 4.96 28.14
C PRO A 215 -19.87 4.34 29.51
N ASN A 216 -18.96 3.36 29.55
CA ASN A 216 -18.45 2.72 30.76
C ASN A 216 -16.97 3.01 31.06
N SER A 217 -16.38 4.04 30.45
CA SER A 217 -15.02 4.45 30.82
C SER A 217 -15.02 4.92 32.28
N PRO A 218 -14.14 4.37 33.14
CA PRO A 218 -14.07 4.82 34.53
C PRO A 218 -13.79 6.32 34.56
N ALA A 219 -14.59 7.05 35.33
CA ALA A 219 -14.40 8.49 35.51
C ALA A 219 -12.95 8.74 35.94
N PRO A 220 -12.28 9.77 35.40
CA PRO A 220 -10.94 10.12 35.83
C PRO A 220 -10.95 10.34 37.34
N THR A 221 -10.25 9.48 38.06
CA THR A 221 -10.08 9.61 39.51
C THR A 221 -9.28 10.88 39.76
N THR A 222 -9.95 11.93 40.23
CA THR A 222 -9.28 13.10 40.77
C THR A 222 -8.36 12.65 41.90
N PRO A 223 -7.08 13.06 41.91
CA PRO A 223 -6.23 12.84 43.07
C PRO A 223 -6.92 13.45 44.28
N SER A 224 -7.17 12.65 45.31
CA SER A 224 -7.62 13.19 46.59
C SER A 224 -6.57 14.17 47.07
N ALA A 225 -6.95 15.44 47.20
CA ALA A 225 -6.08 16.44 47.82
C ALA A 225 -5.74 15.94 49.23
N ALA A 226 -4.43 15.82 49.50
CA ALA A 226 -3.88 15.52 50.82
C ALA A 226 -3.84 16.79 51.68
#